data_AF-A0AAN6KJ83-F1
#
_entry.id   AF-A0AAN6KJ83-F1
#
_cell.length_a   1.000
_cell.length_b   1.000
_cell.length_c   1.000
_cell.angle_alpha   90.00
_cell.angle_beta   90.00
_cell.angle_gamma   90.00
#
_symmetry.space_group_name_H-M   'P 1'
#
loop_
_entity.id
_entity.type
_entity.pdbx_description
1 polymer ?
#
loop_
_entity_poly.entity_id
_entity_poly.type
_entity_poly.pdbx_seq_one_letter_code
_entity_poly.pdbx_strand_id
1 'polypeptide(L)'
;MSSNVGLTTPRGSGTSGYVQRNLSHLKPRDNPQPYPKDFDTFKHRQRQPDKDILEHDRKREIEVKVFELRDKLEDEGVEEDEIDDQCDALRKKLESQQTANGGPTAKNLKSHQVHELAKAKIVESEKLRKALGIREDYEEGGHWKQQEERRVEREKQVASGETREEERSGQKYRDRD
;
A
#
# COMPACT_ATOMS: atom_id res chain seq x y z
N MET A 1 27.67 -15.65 -38.02
CA MET A 1 26.84 -16.03 -39.18
C MET A 1 25.91 -14.86 -39.46
N SER A 2 25.86 -14.35 -40.70
CA SER A 2 24.90 -13.30 -41.05
C SER A 2 23.49 -13.85 -40.85
N SER A 3 22.61 -13.10 -40.19
CA SER A 3 21.23 -13.50 -39.90
C SER A 3 20.35 -13.48 -41.17
N ASN A 4 20.79 -14.17 -42.24
CA ASN A 4 20.25 -14.08 -43.60
C ASN A 4 20.19 -12.64 -44.15
N VAL A 5 21.16 -11.79 -43.78
CA VAL A 5 21.28 -10.41 -44.29
C VAL A 5 22.57 -10.28 -45.11
N GLY A 6 22.47 -9.79 -46.34
CA GLY A 6 23.61 -9.58 -47.25
C GLY A 6 23.53 -10.39 -48.54
N LEU A 7 24.63 -10.38 -49.30
CA LEU A 7 24.79 -11.18 -50.52
C LEU A 7 25.35 -12.56 -50.20
N THR A 8 24.87 -13.59 -50.89
CA THR A 8 25.39 -14.97 -50.77
C THR A 8 26.85 -15.06 -51.21
N THR A 9 27.22 -14.36 -52.28
CA THR A 9 28.63 -14.16 -52.68
C THR A 9 28.83 -12.73 -53.20
N PRO A 10 29.98 -12.08 -52.93
CA PRO A 10 30.27 -10.74 -53.44
C PRO A 10 30.66 -10.71 -54.93
N ARG A 11 31.00 -11.86 -55.52
CA ARG A 11 31.39 -12.00 -56.93
C ARG A 11 30.21 -11.66 -57.85
N GLY A 12 30.45 -10.77 -58.82
CA GLY A 12 29.43 -10.30 -59.76
C GLY A 12 28.59 -9.12 -59.27
N SER A 13 28.68 -8.74 -57.98
CA SER A 13 27.96 -7.57 -57.44
C SER A 13 28.67 -6.23 -57.71
N GLY A 14 29.94 -6.26 -58.11
CA GLY A 14 30.76 -5.05 -58.30
C GLY A 14 31.14 -4.33 -57.00
N THR A 15 30.89 -4.94 -55.83
CA THR A 15 31.20 -4.36 -54.51
C THR A 15 32.03 -5.32 -53.64
N SER A 16 32.53 -4.85 -52.50
CA SER A 16 33.32 -5.65 -51.56
C SER A 16 32.50 -6.67 -50.75
N GLY A 17 31.16 -6.63 -50.83
CA GLY A 17 30.28 -7.47 -50.01
C GLY A 17 30.22 -7.10 -48.53
N TYR A 18 30.74 -5.94 -48.14
CA TYR A 18 30.69 -5.47 -46.76
C TYR A 18 29.27 -5.03 -46.37
N VAL A 19 28.71 -5.64 -45.33
CA VAL A 19 27.34 -5.35 -44.84
C VAL A 19 27.43 -4.62 -43.52
N GLN A 20 26.95 -3.36 -43.50
CA GLN A 20 26.85 -2.57 -42.28
C GLN A 20 25.45 -2.67 -41.69
N ARG A 21 25.37 -2.78 -40.35
CA ARG A 21 24.08 -2.67 -39.64
C ARG A 21 23.49 -1.26 -39.79
N ASN A 22 22.18 -1.17 -39.98
CA ASN A 22 21.50 0.12 -39.97
C ASN A 22 21.49 0.68 -38.52
N LEU A 23 22.12 1.85 -38.32
CA LEU A 23 22.19 2.53 -37.02
C LEU A 23 20.86 3.17 -36.60
N SER A 24 20.00 3.48 -37.57
CA SER A 24 18.69 4.10 -37.35
C SER A 24 17.57 3.08 -37.19
N HIS A 25 17.86 1.78 -37.29
CA HIS A 25 16.85 0.74 -37.12
C HIS A 25 16.49 0.58 -35.63
N LEU A 26 15.29 1.03 -35.26
CA LEU A 26 14.75 0.87 -33.91
C LEU A 26 14.33 -0.58 -33.69
N LYS A 27 15.12 -1.33 -32.91
CA LYS A 27 14.75 -2.68 -32.50
C LYS A 27 13.55 -2.62 -31.55
N PRO A 28 12.44 -3.35 -31.81
CA PRO A 28 11.35 -3.49 -30.85
C PRO A 28 11.90 -3.95 -29.50
N ARG A 29 11.52 -3.29 -28.41
CA ARG A 29 11.91 -3.70 -27.05
C ARG A 29 11.12 -4.96 -26.70
N ASP A 30 11.80 -5.96 -26.14
CA ASP A 30 11.17 -7.21 -25.71
C ASP A 30 10.08 -7.00 -24.65
N ASN A 31 10.13 -5.88 -23.93
CA ASN A 31 9.06 -5.44 -23.05
C ASN A 31 8.55 -4.04 -23.46
N PRO A 32 7.38 -3.92 -24.11
CA PRO A 32 6.82 -2.65 -24.56
C PRO A 32 6.31 -1.76 -23.42
N GLN A 33 6.13 -2.30 -22.20
CA GLN A 33 5.64 -1.52 -21.06
C GLN A 33 6.52 -1.71 -19.81
N PRO A 34 7.23 -0.65 -19.37
CA PRO A 34 8.09 -0.71 -18.18
C PRO A 34 7.31 -0.63 -16.86
N TYR A 35 5.97 -0.62 -16.90
CA TYR A 35 5.12 -0.48 -15.72
C TYR A 35 4.28 -1.74 -15.48
N PRO A 36 4.15 -2.18 -14.22
CA PRO A 36 3.29 -3.30 -13.88
C PRO A 36 1.82 -2.96 -14.22
N LYS A 37 1.13 -3.92 -14.83
CA LYS A 37 -0.30 -3.84 -15.20
C LYS A 37 -1.23 -4.25 -14.07
N ASP A 38 -0.68 -4.72 -12.95
CA ASP A 38 -1.45 -5.27 -11.85
C ASP A 38 -2.18 -4.13 -11.13
N PHE A 39 -3.48 -3.97 -11.39
CA PHE A 39 -4.34 -2.99 -10.73
C PHE A 39 -4.29 -3.08 -9.19
N ASP A 40 -3.97 -4.27 -8.65
CA ASP A 40 -3.76 -4.47 -7.22
C ASP A 40 -2.56 -3.71 -6.65
N THR A 41 -1.51 -3.46 -7.45
CA THR A 41 -0.34 -2.69 -7.00
C THR A 41 -0.62 -1.18 -6.91
N PHE A 42 -1.70 -0.70 -7.55
CA PHE A 42 -2.14 0.69 -7.49
C PHE A 42 -3.09 0.98 -6.32
N LYS A 43 -3.50 -0.03 -5.55
CA LYS A 43 -4.32 0.18 -4.36
C LYS A 43 -3.55 1.02 -3.36
N HIS A 44 -4.09 2.19 -3.02
CA HIS A 44 -3.46 3.10 -2.06
C HIS A 44 -3.44 2.45 -0.67
N ARG A 45 -2.29 1.91 -0.27
CA ARG A 45 -2.10 1.31 1.04
C ARG A 45 -1.70 2.39 2.04
N GLN A 46 -2.46 2.51 3.11
CA GLN A 46 -2.07 3.39 4.22
C GLN A 46 -0.75 2.89 4.80
N ARG A 47 0.23 3.79 4.95
CA ARG A 47 1.52 3.47 5.57
C ARG A 47 1.27 3.13 7.04
N GLN A 48 1.62 1.91 7.44
CA GLN A 48 1.49 1.48 8.82
C GLN A 48 2.59 2.12 9.67
N PRO A 49 2.27 2.57 10.89
CA PRO A 49 3.28 3.01 11.84
C PRO A 49 4.13 1.82 12.27
N ASP A 50 5.43 2.07 12.49
CA ASP A 50 6.35 1.04 12.95
C ASP A 50 6.35 1.04 14.48
N LYS A 51 6.19 -0.13 15.08
CA LYS A 51 6.10 -0.26 16.54
C LYS A 51 7.44 0.02 17.20
N ASP A 52 8.53 -0.42 16.57
CA ASP A 52 9.88 -0.28 17.14
C ASP A 52 10.28 1.20 17.21
N ILE A 53 9.93 1.96 16.17
CA ILE A 53 10.18 3.41 16.12
C ILE A 53 9.35 4.15 17.17
N LEU A 54 8.07 3.78 17.33
CA LEU A 54 7.21 4.38 18.36
C LEU A 54 7.72 4.08 19.78
N GLU A 55 8.20 2.87 20.03
CA GLU A 55 8.78 2.50 21.32
C GLU A 55 10.12 3.20 21.57
N HIS A 56 10.94 3.35 20.53
CA HIS A 56 12.20 4.07 20.62
C HIS A 56 11.97 5.55 20.95
N ASP A 57 11.07 6.22 20.24
CA ASP A 57 10.76 7.64 20.48
C ASP A 57 10.19 7.84 21.90
N ARG A 58 9.34 6.92 22.35
CA ARG A 58 8.83 6.91 23.73
C ARG A 58 9.95 6.83 24.77
N LYS A 59 10.89 5.89 24.62
CA LYS A 59 12.03 5.74 25.54
C LYS A 59 12.95 6.95 25.49
N ARG A 60 13.20 7.46 24.29
CA ARG A 60 14.02 8.65 24.07
C ARG A 60 13.46 9.88 24.81
N GLU A 61 12.14 10.09 24.80
CA GLU A 61 11.53 11.19 25.56
C GLU A 61 11.74 11.10 27.07
N ILE A 62 11.78 9.89 27.63
CA ILE A 62 12.07 9.66 29.05
C ILE A 62 13.54 9.98 29.32
N GLU A 63 14.45 9.39 28.55
CA GLU A 63 15.88 9.56 28.77
C GLU A 63 16.34 11.00 28.56
N VAL A 64 15.73 11.75 27.62
CA VAL A 64 16.01 13.20 27.47
C VAL A 64 15.68 13.97 28.75
N LYS A 65 14.55 13.68 29.41
CA LYS A 65 14.17 14.35 30.66
C LYS A 65 15.05 13.95 31.84
N VAL A 66 15.48 12.69 31.87
CA VAL A 66 16.41 12.19 32.88
C VAL A 66 17.78 12.87 32.69
N PHE A 67 18.23 13.00 31.45
CA PHE A 67 19.46 13.70 31.11
C PHE A 67 19.40 15.19 31.49
N GLU A 68 18.30 15.88 31.17
CA GLU A 68 18.08 17.27 31.60
C GLU A 68 18.06 17.46 33.13
N LEU A 69 17.64 16.45 33.90
CA LEU A 69 17.70 16.48 35.36
C LEU A 69 19.14 16.31 35.83
N ARG A 70 19.85 15.33 35.26
CA ARG A 70 21.25 15.07 35.57
C ARG A 70 22.11 16.32 35.37
N ASP A 71 22.02 16.97 34.21
CA ASP A 71 22.75 18.20 33.91
C ASP A 71 22.52 19.28 34.99
N LYS A 72 21.28 19.43 35.47
CA LYS A 72 20.95 20.42 36.52
C LYS A 72 21.56 20.07 37.87
N LEU A 73 21.54 18.79 38.26
CA LEU A 73 22.08 18.38 39.55
C LEU A 73 23.61 18.42 39.56
N GLU A 74 24.24 18.15 38.41
CA GLU A 74 25.69 18.33 38.21
C GLU A 74 26.08 19.81 38.32
N ASP A 75 25.31 20.72 37.71
CA ASP A 75 25.52 22.18 37.83
C ASP A 75 25.32 22.68 39.28
N GLU A 76 24.41 22.06 40.04
CA GLU A 76 24.16 22.36 41.46
C GLU A 76 25.23 21.77 42.40
N GLY A 77 26.10 20.89 41.89
CA GLY A 77 27.19 20.27 42.65
C GLY A 77 26.73 19.17 43.62
N VAL A 78 25.64 18.48 43.29
CA VAL A 78 25.15 17.31 44.05
C VAL A 78 26.11 16.13 43.87
N GLU A 79 26.11 15.21 44.84
CA GLU A 79 26.96 14.01 44.83
C GLU A 79 26.45 12.97 43.82
N GLU A 80 27.35 12.18 43.22
CA GLU A 80 27.05 11.31 42.07
C GLU A 80 26.06 10.19 42.40
N ASP A 81 26.15 9.58 43.60
CA ASP A 81 25.19 8.55 44.02
C ASP A 81 23.78 9.14 44.21
N GLU A 82 23.67 10.35 44.77
CA GLU A 82 22.37 11.02 44.95
C GLU A 82 21.76 11.46 43.61
N ILE A 83 22.59 11.84 42.62
CA ILE A 83 22.14 12.13 41.25
C ILE A 83 21.52 10.88 40.60
N ASP A 84 22.19 9.73 40.72
CA ASP A 84 21.72 8.48 40.12
C ASP A 84 20.40 8.01 40.74
N ASP A 85 20.26 8.09 42.07
CA ASP A 85 19.01 7.76 42.78
C ASP A 85 17.83 8.63 42.33
N GLN A 86 18.05 9.94 42.17
CA GLN A 86 17.03 10.87 41.70
C GLN A 86 16.67 10.62 40.22
N CYS A 87 17.66 10.33 39.38
CA CYS A 87 17.45 9.98 37.98
C CYS A 87 16.64 8.69 37.82
N ASP A 88 16.95 7.66 38.61
CA ASP A 88 16.22 6.39 38.59
C ASP A 88 14.78 6.52 39.12
N ALA A 89 14.58 7.33 40.16
CA ALA A 89 13.25 7.67 40.64
C ALA A 89 12.44 8.39 39.55
N LEU A 90 13.05 9.34 38.84
CA LEU A 90 12.40 10.05 37.74
C LEU A 90 12.08 9.11 36.56
N ARG A 91 13.00 8.23 36.19
CA ARG A 91 12.80 7.24 35.11
C ARG A 91 11.57 6.37 35.39
N LYS A 92 11.50 5.74 36.57
CA LYS A 92 10.35 4.91 37.00
C LYS A 92 9.04 5.70 37.00
N LYS A 93 9.07 6.95 37.48
CA LYS A 93 7.91 7.83 37.49
C LYS A 93 7.41 8.12 36.08
N LEU A 94 8.28 8.50 35.16
CA LEU A 94 7.91 8.84 33.79
C LEU A 94 7.42 7.61 33.00
N GLU A 95 8.05 6.45 33.17
CA GLU A 95 7.58 5.20 32.57
C GLU A 95 6.14 4.87 32.98
N SER A 96 5.83 4.99 34.28
CA SER A 96 4.48 4.75 34.82
C SER A 96 3.46 5.79 34.37
N GLN A 97 3.86 7.05 34.22
CA GLN A 97 2.96 8.11 33.74
C GLN A 97 2.63 7.95 32.26
N GLN A 98 3.59 7.48 31.45
CA GLN A 98 3.41 7.35 30.00
C GLN A 98 2.66 6.07 29.62
N THR A 99 2.61 5.06 30.49
CA THR A 99 1.66 3.93 30.32
C THR A 99 0.23 4.37 30.64
N ALA A 100 0.04 5.27 31.61
CA ALA A 100 -1.27 5.76 32.02
C ALA A 100 -1.83 6.83 31.07
N ASN A 101 -1.00 7.79 30.63
CA ASN A 101 -1.37 8.84 29.70
C ASN A 101 -1.15 8.33 28.28
N GLY A 102 -2.22 7.85 27.65
CA GLY A 102 -2.18 7.28 26.30
C GLY A 102 -1.70 8.27 25.24
N GLY A 103 -0.38 8.34 25.03
CA GLY A 103 0.31 8.98 23.90
C GLY A 103 0.12 10.50 23.76
N PRO A 104 0.97 11.15 22.94
CA PRO A 104 0.80 12.56 22.59
C PRO A 104 -0.48 12.77 21.76
N THR A 105 -1.15 13.91 21.99
CA THR A 105 -2.32 14.31 21.19
C THR A 105 -1.89 14.72 19.78
N ALA A 106 -2.65 14.31 18.76
CA ALA A 106 -2.34 14.52 17.33
C ALA A 106 -2.00 15.98 16.94
N LYS A 107 -2.52 16.97 17.67
CA LYS A 107 -2.32 18.41 17.41
C LYS A 107 -0.91 18.93 17.75
N ASN A 108 -0.18 18.23 18.62
CA ASN A 108 1.14 18.65 19.08
C ASN A 108 2.27 17.91 18.38
N LEU A 109 1.95 17.02 17.43
CA LEU A 109 2.93 16.26 16.69
C LEU A 109 3.65 17.14 15.67
N LYS A 110 4.97 17.01 15.61
CA LYS A 110 5.82 17.73 14.65
C LYS A 110 5.81 17.01 13.30
N SER A 111 6.13 17.73 12.23
CA SER A 111 6.14 17.18 10.86
C SER A 111 7.07 15.98 10.65
N HIS A 112 8.13 15.87 11.45
CA HIS A 112 9.09 14.75 11.38
C HIS A 112 8.65 13.49 12.14
N GLN A 113 7.61 13.56 12.99
CA GLN A 113 7.09 12.41 13.73
C GLN A 113 6.13 11.59 12.86
N VAL A 114 6.64 11.04 11.76
CA VAL A 114 5.84 10.42 10.70
C VAL A 114 5.04 9.22 11.22
N HIS A 115 5.61 8.41 12.10
CA HIS A 115 4.95 7.21 12.64
C HIS A 115 3.84 7.56 13.63
N GLU A 116 4.06 8.54 14.50
CA GLU A 116 3.03 9.02 15.42
C GLU A 116 1.87 9.68 14.66
N LEU A 117 2.18 10.48 13.63
CA LEU A 117 1.17 11.06 12.73
C LEU A 117 0.39 9.99 11.99
N ALA A 118 1.05 8.94 11.49
CA ALA A 118 0.37 7.82 10.83
C ALA A 118 -0.57 7.08 11.80
N LYS A 119 -0.11 6.79 13.02
CA LYS A 119 -0.93 6.17 14.06
C LYS A 119 -2.14 7.03 14.42
N ALA A 120 -1.93 8.32 14.64
CA ALA A 120 -3.01 9.28 14.93
C ALA A 120 -4.03 9.34 13.78
N LYS A 121 -3.55 9.42 12.54
CA LYS A 121 -4.40 9.48 11.35
C LYS A 121 -5.23 8.22 11.15
N ILE A 122 -4.69 7.04 11.46
CA ILE A 122 -5.44 5.77 11.42
C ILE A 122 -6.59 5.83 12.43
N VAL A 123 -6.32 6.22 13.68
CA VAL A 123 -7.34 6.35 14.74
C VAL A 123 -8.41 7.38 14.35
N GLU A 124 -8.01 8.53 13.80
CA GLU A 124 -8.96 9.54 13.31
C GLU A 124 -9.79 9.03 12.14
N SER A 125 -9.18 8.31 11.19
CA SER A 125 -9.87 7.73 10.04
C SER A 125 -10.85 6.65 10.47
N GLU A 126 -10.51 5.81 11.45
CA GLU A 126 -11.42 4.83 12.03
C GLU A 126 -12.59 5.49 12.77
N LYS A 127 -12.33 6.58 13.49
CA LYS A 127 -13.39 7.37 14.14
C LYS A 127 -14.32 7.99 13.11
N LEU A 128 -13.78 8.53 12.02
CA LEU A 128 -14.55 9.07 10.90
C LEU A 128 -15.38 7.97 10.22
N ARG A 129 -14.78 6.80 9.95
CA ARG A 129 -15.46 5.62 9.39
C ARG A 129 -16.69 5.26 10.21
N LYS A 130 -16.51 5.14 11.53
CA LYS A 130 -17.60 4.83 12.48
C LYS A 130 -18.67 5.92 12.48
N ALA A 131 -18.28 7.19 12.48
CA ALA A 131 -19.21 8.32 12.45
C ALA A 131 -20.05 8.37 11.15
N LEU A 132 -19.46 7.99 10.02
CA LEU A 132 -20.14 7.88 8.73
C LEU A 132 -20.98 6.59 8.58
N GLY A 133 -20.98 5.71 9.60
CA GLY A 133 -21.72 4.44 9.55
C GLY A 133 -21.17 3.44 8.53
N ILE A 134 -19.93 3.62 8.07
CA ILE A 134 -19.28 2.71 7.13
C ILE A 134 -18.87 1.45 7.89
N ARG A 135 -19.30 0.28 7.40
CA ARG A 135 -18.95 -1.00 8.02
C ARG A 135 -17.45 -1.32 7.87
N GLU A 136 -16.96 -2.24 8.68
CA GLU A 136 -15.52 -2.55 8.71
C GLU A 136 -15.09 -3.42 7.53
N ASP A 137 -16.02 -4.25 7.05
CA ASP A 137 -15.96 -5.10 5.87
C ASP A 137 -16.29 -4.34 4.57
N TYR A 138 -16.35 -3.00 4.60
CA TYR A 138 -16.63 -2.22 3.41
C TYR A 138 -15.47 -2.30 2.41
N GLU A 139 -15.69 -2.99 1.29
CA GLU A 139 -14.78 -3.02 0.16
C GLU A 139 -15.13 -1.91 -0.84
N GLU A 140 -14.13 -1.09 -1.15
CA GLU A 140 -14.23 -0.13 -2.25
C GLU A 140 -14.57 -0.85 -3.55
N GLY A 141 -15.58 -0.35 -4.28
CA GLY A 141 -16.05 -1.02 -5.50
C GLY A 141 -17.11 -2.10 -5.26
N GLY A 142 -17.35 -2.55 -4.02
CA GLY A 142 -18.28 -3.63 -3.70
C GLY A 142 -19.71 -3.36 -4.16
N HIS A 143 -20.18 -2.12 -4.06
CA HIS A 143 -21.49 -1.70 -4.56
C HIS A 143 -21.62 -1.87 -6.08
N TRP A 144 -20.59 -1.51 -6.85
CA TRP A 144 -20.60 -1.67 -8.31
C TRP A 144 -20.51 -3.14 -8.74
N LYS A 145 -19.70 -3.95 -8.05
CA LYS A 145 -19.63 -5.40 -8.29
C LYS A 145 -20.97 -6.09 -8.07
N GLN A 146 -21.64 -5.80 -6.94
CA GLN A 146 -22.96 -6.34 -6.65
C GLN A 146 -24.01 -5.89 -7.68
N GLN A 147 -23.90 -4.66 -8.19
CA GLN A 147 -24.79 -4.14 -9.23
C GLN A 147 -24.56 -4.86 -10.57
N GLU A 148 -23.30 -5.09 -10.94
CA GLU A 148 -22.91 -5.84 -12.14
C GLU A 148 -23.35 -7.30 -12.06
N GLU A 149 -23.10 -7.98 -10.95
CA GLU A 149 -23.56 -9.34 -10.69
C GLU A 149 -25.09 -9.46 -10.79
N ARG A 150 -25.83 -8.53 -10.16
CA ARG A 150 -27.30 -8.50 -10.25
C ARG A 150 -27.78 -8.28 -11.68
N ARG A 151 -27.08 -7.46 -12.47
CA ARG A 151 -27.40 -7.22 -13.88
C ARG A 151 -27.17 -8.48 -14.71
N VAL A 152 -26.02 -9.13 -14.54
CA VAL A 152 -25.67 -10.38 -15.24
C VAL A 152 -26.64 -11.51 -14.85
N GLU A 153 -27.02 -11.62 -13.59
CA GLU A 153 -27.98 -12.63 -13.14
C GLU A 153 -29.38 -12.40 -13.73
N ARG A 154 -29.81 -11.14 -13.83
CA ARG A 154 -31.08 -10.80 -14.50
C ARG A 154 -31.04 -11.14 -15.99
N GLU A 155 -29.94 -10.86 -16.68
CA GLU A 155 -29.75 -11.23 -18.09
C GLU A 155 -29.79 -12.75 -18.30
N LYS A 156 -29.15 -13.53 -17.41
CA LYS A 156 -29.22 -15.00 -17.41
C LYS A 156 -30.65 -15.52 -17.17
N GLN A 157 -31.38 -14.93 -16.23
CA GLN A 157 -32.78 -15.32 -15.96
C GLN A 157 -33.68 -15.08 -17.18
N VAL A 158 -33.53 -13.92 -17.85
CA VAL A 158 -34.27 -13.61 -19.08
C VAL A 158 -33.95 -14.62 -20.18
N ALA A 159 -32.67 -14.87 -20.45
CA ALA A 159 -32.24 -15.85 -21.47
C ALA A 159 -32.74 -17.28 -21.16
N SER A 160 -32.75 -17.68 -19.89
CA SER A 160 -33.28 -18.99 -19.48
C SER A 160 -34.81 -19.10 -19.59
N GLY A 161 -35.52 -17.98 -19.47
CA GLY A 161 -36.97 -17.92 -19.68
C GLY A 161 -37.32 -18.05 -21.15
N GLU A 162 -36.58 -17.36 -22.03
CA GLU A 162 -36.74 -17.42 -23.48
C GLU A 162 -36.51 -18.85 -24.01
N THR A 163 -35.43 -19.52 -23.60
CA THR A 163 -35.18 -20.92 -24.00
C THR A 163 -36.27 -21.88 -23.51
N ARG A 164 -36.78 -21.70 -22.29
CA ARG A 164 -37.86 -22.53 -21.75
C ARG A 164 -39.22 -22.29 -22.42
N GLU A 165 -39.48 -21.07 -22.89
CA GLU A 165 -40.66 -20.76 -23.70
C GLU A 165 -40.55 -21.33 -25.12
N GLU A 166 -39.37 -21.25 -25.75
CA GLU A 166 -39.10 -21.89 -27.04
C GLU A 166 -39.31 -23.41 -26.96
N GLU A 167 -38.76 -24.08 -25.94
CA GLU A 167 -38.95 -25.52 -25.73
C GLU A 167 -40.44 -25.88 -25.54
N ARG A 168 -41.17 -25.13 -24.71
CA ARG A 168 -42.62 -25.33 -24.52
C ARG A 168 -43.43 -25.12 -25.80
N SER A 169 -43.04 -24.14 -26.62
CA SER A 169 -43.71 -23.87 -27.89
C SER A 169 -43.43 -24.98 -28.91
N GLY A 170 -42.18 -25.45 -29.00
CA GLY A 170 -41.80 -26.57 -29.87
C GLY A 170 -42.47 -27.89 -29.47
N GLN A 171 -42.67 -28.15 -28.18
CA GLN A 171 -43.37 -29.34 -27.70
C GLN A 171 -44.87 -29.30 -28.03
N LYS A 172 -45.52 -28.14 -27.89
CA LYS A 172 -46.92 -27.95 -28.32
C LYS A 172 -47.12 -28.13 -29.83
N TYR A 173 -46.12 -27.82 -30.64
CA TYR A 173 -46.17 -28.06 -32.09
C TYR A 173 -45.99 -29.55 -32.41
N ARG A 174 -45.16 -30.28 -31.65
CA ARG A 174 -44.97 -31.73 -31.84
C ARG A 174 -46.15 -32.59 -31.40
N ASP A 175 -46.88 -32.19 -30.35
CA ASP A 175 -48.06 -32.93 -29.86
C ASP A 175 -49.32 -32.71 -30.72
N ARG A 176 -49.23 -31.97 -31.84
CA ARG A 176 -50.36 -31.58 -32.69
C ARG A 176 -50.39 -32.29 -34.06
N ASP A 177 -49.40 -33.15 -34.34
CA ASP A 177 -49.33 -34.07 -35.49
C ASP A 177 -49.64 -35.52 -35.04
#